data_AF-A0A8T1TJ48-F1
#
_entry.id   AF-A0A8T1TJ48-F1
#
_cell.length_a   1.000
_cell.length_b   1.000
_cell.length_c   1.000
_cell.angle_alpha   90.00
_cell.angle_beta   90.00
_cell.angle_gamma   90.00
#
_symmetry.space_group_name_H-M   'P 1'
#
loop_
_entity.id
_entity.type
_entity.pdbx_description
1 polymer ?
#
loop_
_entity_poly.entity_id
_entity_poly.type
_entity_poly.pdbx_seq_one_letter_code
_entity_poly.pdbx_strand_id
1 'polypeptide(L)'
;MSDNHLATTLFFSVIFQQHISAWVFSFGSTYRQPIWKNYLLMAFFAVVGALDLYMLLGEPSIVTDRFRISSGTNVVGLPDIPMPMSFRLKLLAMLLGNVFTCILFEYFVVLGPVRSYFRNKYHKDLIPMKK
;
A
#
# COMPACT_ATOMS: atom_id res chain seq x y z
N MET A 1 -7.68 -18.71 7.64
CA MET A 1 -8.28 -17.57 6.89
C MET A 1 -9.65 -18.03 6.42
N SER A 2 -10.68 -17.19 6.60
CA SER A 2 -12.02 -17.51 6.10
C SER A 2 -12.06 -17.26 4.60
N ASP A 3 -12.65 -18.16 3.83
CA ASP A 3 -12.96 -17.90 2.43
C ASP A 3 -14.26 -17.10 2.42
N ASN A 4 -14.14 -15.78 2.50
CA ASN A 4 -15.27 -14.88 2.35
C ASN A 4 -14.81 -13.51 1.85
N HIS A 5 -15.78 -12.70 1.42
CA HIS A 5 -15.53 -11.35 0.91
C HIS A 5 -14.85 -10.46 1.96
N LEU A 6 -15.18 -10.63 3.24
CA LEU A 6 -14.56 -9.86 4.35
C LEU A 6 -13.07 -10.17 4.53
N ALA A 7 -12.66 -11.43 4.40
CA ALA A 7 -11.27 -11.82 4.48
C ALA A 7 -10.49 -11.27 3.29
N THR A 8 -11.09 -11.28 2.09
CA THR A 8 -10.52 -10.67 0.89
C THR A 8 -10.29 -9.16 1.08
N THR A 9 -11.27 -8.42 1.61
CA THR A 9 -11.12 -6.97 1.85
C THR A 9 -10.07 -6.65 2.90
N LEU A 10 -10.02 -7.41 3.99
CA LEU A 10 -9.00 -7.24 5.03
C LEU A 10 -7.61 -7.58 4.51
N PHE A 11 -7.47 -8.65 3.72
CA PHE A 11 -6.21 -9.02 3.08
C PHE A 11 -5.66 -7.87 2.24
N PHE A 12 -6.48 -7.29 1.35
CA PHE A 12 -6.05 -6.15 0.54
C PHE A 12 -5.78 -4.89 1.37
N SER A 13 -6.52 -4.68 2.46
CA SER A 13 -6.26 -3.55 3.36
C SER A 13 -4.88 -3.65 4.01
N VAL A 14 -4.53 -4.83 4.52
CA VAL A 14 -3.25 -5.08 5.17
C VAL A 14 -2.10 -5.08 4.17
N ILE A 15 -2.27 -5.69 2.98
CA ILE A 15 -1.18 -5.75 2.01
C ILE A 15 -0.83 -4.37 1.47
N PHE A 16 -1.82 -3.51 1.20
CA PHE A 16 -1.58 -2.13 0.79
C PHE A 16 -0.94 -1.32 1.93
N GLN A 17 -1.32 -1.56 3.20
CA GLN A 17 -0.67 -0.95 4.36
C GLN A 17 0.80 -1.37 4.50
N GLN A 18 1.12 -2.64 4.23
CA GLN A 18 2.49 -3.13 4.27
C GLN A 18 3.32 -2.50 3.15
N HIS A 19 2.79 -2.45 1.93
CA HIS A 19 3.42 -1.77 0.80
C HIS A 19 3.71 -0.30 1.14
N ILE A 20 2.69 0.46 1.57
CA ILE A 20 2.88 1.89 1.82
C ILE A 20 3.84 2.15 2.98
N SER A 21 3.84 1.32 4.02
CA SER A 21 4.81 1.46 5.12
C SER A 21 6.25 1.29 4.62
N ALA A 22 6.50 0.29 3.76
CA ALA A 22 7.81 0.07 3.16
C ALA A 22 8.26 1.25 2.28
N TRP A 23 7.32 1.86 1.56
CA TRP A 23 7.55 3.05 0.73
C TRP A 23 7.88 4.29 1.56
N VAL A 24 7.01 4.64 2.52
CA VAL A 24 7.14 5.82 3.39
C VAL A 24 8.50 5.81 4.11
N PHE A 25 8.89 4.67 4.70
CA PHE A 25 10.19 4.55 5.38
C PHE A 25 11.40 4.47 4.45
N SER A 26 11.21 4.45 3.13
CA SER A 26 12.28 4.31 2.14
C SER A 26 12.43 5.51 1.20
N PHE A 27 11.64 6.59 1.37
CA PHE A 27 11.83 7.83 0.61
C PHE A 27 13.19 8.50 0.86
N GLY A 28 13.87 8.14 1.93
CA GLY A 28 15.22 8.61 2.22
C GLY A 28 15.22 10.00 2.86
N SER A 29 16.10 10.19 3.83
CA SER A 29 16.37 11.48 4.46
C SER A 29 17.78 11.94 4.08
N THR A 30 18.29 13.00 4.70
CA THR A 30 19.60 13.61 4.38
C THR A 30 20.77 12.62 4.28
N TYR A 31 20.77 11.53 5.04
CA TYR A 31 21.86 10.54 5.06
C TYR A 31 21.56 9.23 4.32
N ARG A 32 20.41 9.13 3.63
CA ARG A 32 19.99 7.89 2.96
C ARG A 32 19.48 8.20 1.55
N GLN A 33 19.95 7.43 0.56
CA GLN A 33 19.43 7.53 -0.80
C GLN A 33 17.98 7.05 -0.89
N PRO A 34 17.17 7.67 -1.76
CA PRO A 34 15.76 7.31 -1.91
C PRO A 34 15.61 5.95 -2.62
N ILE A 35 14.51 5.26 -2.33
CA ILE A 35 14.20 3.92 -2.87
C ILE A 35 14.27 3.83 -4.41
N TRP A 36 13.95 4.91 -5.11
CA TRP A 36 13.94 4.99 -6.57
C TRP A 36 15.30 4.68 -7.22
N LYS A 37 16.41 4.79 -6.47
CA LYS A 37 17.75 4.44 -6.96
C LYS A 37 18.00 2.93 -6.99
N ASN A 38 17.20 2.14 -6.27
CA ASN A 38 17.29 0.69 -6.28
C ASN A 38 16.31 0.08 -7.29
N TYR A 39 16.78 -0.11 -8.53
CA TYR A 39 15.97 -0.63 -9.63
C TYR A 39 15.40 -2.04 -9.37
N LEU A 40 16.16 -2.92 -8.68
CA LEU A 40 15.68 -4.27 -8.36
C LEU A 40 14.48 -4.20 -7.42
N LEU A 41 14.60 -3.40 -6.35
CA LEU A 41 13.53 -3.24 -5.39
C LEU A 41 12.30 -2.56 -6.02
N MET A 42 12.52 -1.56 -6.87
CA MET A 42 11.46 -0.93 -7.65
C MET A 42 10.74 -1.91 -8.58
N ALA A 43 11.48 -2.79 -9.26
CA ALA A 43 10.90 -3.83 -10.10
C ALA A 43 10.08 -4.82 -9.28
N PHE A 44 10.56 -5.25 -8.11
CA PHE A 44 9.81 -6.11 -7.20
C PHE A 44 8.49 -5.46 -6.78
N PHE A 45 8.51 -4.19 -6.34
CA PHE A 45 7.30 -3.47 -5.97
C PHE A 45 6.32 -3.31 -7.14
N ALA A 46 6.82 -3.08 -8.35
CA ALA A 46 5.98 -2.99 -9.54
C ALA A 46 5.30 -4.33 -9.86
N VAL A 47 6.03 -5.44 -9.78
CA VAL A 47 5.48 -6.78 -10.03
C VAL A 47 4.43 -7.16 -8.98
N VAL A 48 4.72 -6.97 -7.70
CA VAL A 48 3.78 -7.30 -6.62
C VAL A 48 2.57 -6.36 -6.67
N GLY A 49 2.76 -5.06 -6.90
CA GLY A 49 1.66 -4.12 -7.05
C GLY A 49 0.76 -4.42 -8.25
N ALA A 50 1.34 -4.84 -9.39
CA ALA A 50 0.56 -5.28 -10.55
C ALA A 50 -0.24 -6.55 -10.25
N LEU A 51 0.36 -7.50 -9.53
CA LEU A 51 -0.32 -8.71 -9.06
C LEU A 51 -1.48 -8.37 -8.11
N ASP A 52 -1.27 -7.47 -7.16
CA ASP A 52 -2.31 -7.03 -6.21
C ASP A 52 -3.48 -6.35 -6.93
N LEU A 53 -3.19 -5.48 -7.90
CA LEU A 53 -4.22 -4.83 -8.74
C LEU A 53 -4.97 -5.85 -9.60
N TYR A 54 -4.25 -6.83 -10.17
CA TYR A 54 -4.86 -7.93 -10.92
C TYR A 54 -5.78 -8.78 -10.04
N MET A 55 -5.35 -9.12 -8.82
CA MET A 55 -6.18 -9.91 -7.90
C MET A 55 -7.38 -9.13 -7.34
N LEU A 56 -7.26 -7.80 -7.17
CA LEU A 56 -8.34 -6.95 -6.64
C LEU A 56 -9.42 -6.64 -7.69
N LEU A 57 -9.01 -6.30 -8.92
CA LEU A 57 -9.93 -5.88 -9.99
C LEU A 57 -10.26 -7.00 -10.98
N GLY A 58 -9.39 -7.99 -11.13
CA GLY A 58 -9.50 -9.04 -12.13
C GLY A 58 -10.77 -9.88 -11.97
N GLU A 59 -11.27 -10.35 -13.10
CA GLU A 59 -12.37 -11.34 -13.11
C GLU A 59 -11.92 -12.62 -12.39
N PRO A 60 -12.85 -13.36 -11.76
CA PRO A 60 -12.54 -14.65 -11.16
C PRO A 60 -11.83 -15.56 -12.17
N SER A 61 -10.60 -15.94 -11.84
CA SER A 61 -9.72 -16.75 -12.66
C SER A 61 -9.12 -17.89 -11.83
N ILE A 62 -8.50 -18.85 -12.50
CA ILE A 62 -7.80 -19.98 -11.83
C ILE A 62 -6.78 -19.46 -10.81
N VAL A 63 -6.16 -18.31 -11.07
CA VAL A 63 -5.19 -17.70 -10.15
C VAL A 63 -5.89 -17.22 -8.88
N THR A 64 -6.97 -16.44 -8.99
CA THR A 64 -7.71 -15.95 -7.83
C THR A 64 -8.30 -17.08 -6.99
N ASP A 65 -8.71 -18.18 -7.65
CA ASP A 65 -9.20 -19.39 -6.98
C ASP A 65 -8.08 -20.12 -6.21
N ARG A 66 -6.88 -20.22 -6.78
CA ARG A 66 -5.73 -20.83 -6.08
C ARG A 66 -5.31 -20.05 -4.84
N PHE A 67 -5.39 -18.73 -4.91
CA PHE A 67 -5.13 -17.86 -3.76
C PHE A 67 -6.31 -17.75 -2.79
N ARG A 68 -7.50 -18.25 -3.17
CA ARG A 68 -8.76 -18.14 -2.41
C ARG A 68 -9.13 -16.68 -2.09
N ILE A 69 -8.82 -15.77 -3.02
CA ILE A 69 -9.08 -14.33 -2.92
C ILE A 69 -10.11 -13.98 -4.00
N SER A 70 -11.28 -13.47 -3.63
CA SER A 70 -12.32 -13.11 -4.61
C SER A 70 -12.76 -14.27 -5.54
N SER A 71 -12.57 -15.52 -5.08
CA SER A 71 -13.01 -16.73 -5.79
C SER A 71 -14.54 -16.79 -5.81
N GLY A 72 -15.10 -17.36 -6.89
CA GLY A 72 -16.52 -17.69 -6.95
C GLY A 72 -16.91 -18.64 -5.81
N THR A 73 -16.03 -19.57 -5.46
CA THR A 73 -16.31 -20.67 -4.54
C THR A 73 -16.32 -20.23 -3.08
N ASN A 74 -17.52 -20.14 -2.47
CA ASN A 74 -17.66 -20.07 -1.01
C ASN A 74 -18.69 -21.08 -0.53
N VAL A 75 -18.31 -21.82 0.53
CA VAL A 75 -19.13 -22.67 1.42
C VAL A 75 -20.16 -23.57 0.72
N VAL A 76 -19.92 -24.89 0.81
CA VAL A 76 -20.83 -25.96 0.34
C VAL A 76 -22.30 -25.61 0.58
N GLY A 77 -23.05 -25.28 -0.48
CA GLY A 77 -24.50 -25.11 -0.45
C GLY A 77 -25.07 -23.72 -0.77
N LEU A 78 -24.25 -22.69 -1.03
CA LEU A 78 -24.74 -21.40 -1.56
C LEU A 78 -24.20 -21.14 -2.97
N PRO A 79 -24.96 -20.43 -3.84
CA PRO A 79 -24.48 -20.04 -5.16
C PRO A 79 -23.32 -19.04 -5.06
N ASP A 80 -22.33 -19.24 -5.93
CA ASP A 80 -21.12 -18.43 -6.06
C ASP A 80 -21.47 -17.00 -6.50
N ILE A 81 -21.41 -16.04 -5.57
CA ILE A 81 -21.61 -14.61 -5.88
C ILE A 81 -20.26 -13.91 -5.80
N PRO A 82 -19.58 -13.67 -6.94
CA PRO A 82 -18.34 -12.92 -6.95
C PRO A 82 -18.57 -11.49 -6.44
N MET A 83 -17.54 -10.90 -5.84
CA MET A 83 -17.60 -9.55 -5.31
C MET A 83 -17.93 -8.56 -6.45
N PRO A 84 -18.97 -7.71 -6.31
CA PRO A 84 -19.36 -6.77 -7.37
C PRO A 84 -18.23 -5.81 -7.75
N MET A 85 -18.07 -5.55 -9.05
CA MET A 85 -17.03 -4.63 -9.56
C MET A 85 -17.16 -3.22 -8.96
N SER A 86 -18.39 -2.76 -8.73
CA SER A 86 -18.66 -1.48 -8.06
C SER A 86 -18.08 -1.41 -6.65
N PHE A 87 -18.07 -2.52 -5.91
CA PHE A 87 -17.46 -2.59 -4.59
C PHE A 87 -15.94 -2.67 -4.69
N ARG A 88 -15.39 -3.47 -5.61
CA ARG A 88 -13.93 -3.57 -5.85
C ARG A 88 -13.30 -2.21 -6.16
N LEU A 89 -13.95 -1.42 -7.02
CA LEU A 89 -13.51 -0.06 -7.34
C LEU A 89 -13.57 0.89 -6.15
N LYS A 90 -14.62 0.81 -5.32
CA LYS A 90 -14.72 1.60 -4.08
C LYS A 90 -13.61 1.23 -3.10
N LEU A 91 -13.31 -0.06 -2.96
CA LEU A 91 -12.20 -0.54 -2.13
C LEU A 91 -10.86 -0.01 -2.66
N LEU A 92 -10.60 -0.12 -3.97
CA LEU A 92 -9.39 0.44 -4.57
C LEU A 92 -9.27 1.94 -4.31
N ALA A 93 -10.34 2.71 -4.51
CA ALA A 93 -10.34 4.15 -4.25
C ALA A 93 -10.00 4.47 -2.78
N MET A 94 -10.53 3.69 -1.83
CA MET A 94 -10.20 3.83 -0.41
C MET A 94 -8.72 3.50 -0.12
N LEU A 95 -8.19 2.43 -0.71
CA LEU A 95 -6.79 2.02 -0.55
C LEU A 95 -5.83 3.06 -1.15
N LEU A 96 -6.11 3.56 -2.35
CA LEU A 96 -5.34 4.63 -2.99
C LEU A 96 -5.43 5.94 -2.22
N GLY A 97 -6.60 6.26 -1.65
CA GLY A 97 -6.78 7.39 -0.75
C GLY A 97 -5.86 7.30 0.45
N ASN A 98 -5.79 6.14 1.10
CA ASN A 98 -4.88 5.88 2.22
C ASN A 98 -3.40 6.02 1.81
N VAL A 99 -3.02 5.45 0.67
CA VAL A 99 -1.65 5.59 0.12
C VAL A 99 -1.30 7.06 -0.08
N PHE A 100 -2.18 7.82 -0.71
CA PHE A 100 -1.99 9.24 -0.97
C PHE A 100 -1.86 10.05 0.32
N THR A 101 -2.71 9.80 1.32
CA THR A 101 -2.62 10.51 2.61
C THR A 101 -1.34 10.21 3.35
N CYS A 102 -0.87 8.96 3.34
CA CYS A 102 0.42 8.59 3.95
C CYS A 102 1.60 9.29 3.26
N ILE A 103 1.61 9.36 1.93
CA ILE A 103 2.65 10.05 1.17
C ILE A 103 2.65 11.55 1.49
N LEU A 104 1.48 12.20 1.47
CA LEU A 104 1.38 13.62 1.81
C LEU A 104 1.85 13.90 3.23
N PHE A 105 1.46 13.05 4.19
CA PHE A 105 1.88 13.19 5.57
C PHE A 105 3.40 13.06 5.72
N GLU A 106 4.02 12.07 5.06
CA GLU A 106 5.47 11.90 5.10
C GLU A 106 6.21 13.11 4.51
N TYR A 107 5.79 13.60 3.34
CA TYR A 107 6.43 14.75 2.70
C TYR A 107 6.23 16.06 3.48
N PHE A 108 5.03 16.30 4.01
CA PHE A 108 4.72 17.57 4.67
C PHE A 108 5.15 17.61 6.13
N VAL A 109 4.87 16.53 6.87
CA VAL A 109 5.08 16.48 8.32
C VAL A 109 6.47 15.95 8.66
N VAL A 110 6.86 14.81 8.09
CA VAL A 110 8.06 14.09 8.50
C VAL A 110 9.32 14.63 7.82
N LEU A 111 9.33 14.78 6.49
CA LEU A 111 10.51 15.25 5.76
C LEU A 111 10.54 16.77 5.57
N GLY A 112 9.37 17.41 5.51
CA GLY A 112 9.24 18.78 5.03
C GLY A 112 9.16 19.87 6.12
N PRO A 113 8.26 20.85 5.96
CA PRO A 113 8.29 22.10 6.72
C PRO A 113 8.01 21.92 8.21
N VAL A 114 7.16 20.97 8.60
CA VAL A 114 6.80 20.79 10.01
C VAL A 114 8.01 20.33 10.81
N ARG A 115 8.72 19.30 10.35
CA ARG A 115 10.00 18.88 10.95
C ARG A 115 10.98 20.04 11.04
N SER A 116 11.11 20.82 9.97
CA SER A 116 12.04 21.95 9.94
C SER A 116 11.68 23.03 10.96
N TYR A 117 10.39 23.35 11.11
CA TYR A 117 9.88 24.30 12.09
C TYR A 117 10.17 23.85 13.53
N PHE A 118 9.79 22.61 13.89
CA PHE A 118 10.02 22.09 15.24
C PHE A 118 11.51 21.94 15.55
N ARG A 119 12.32 21.53 14.58
CA ARG A 119 13.78 21.43 14.76
C ARG A 119 14.40 22.79 15.05
N ASN A 120 14.07 23.82 14.27
CA ASN A 120 14.62 25.16 14.47
C ASN A 120 14.19 25.78 15.81
N LYS A 121 13.00 25.43 16.30
CA LYS A 121 12.45 25.96 17.56
C LYS A 121 13.02 25.28 18.80
N TYR A 122 13.25 23.97 18.75
CA TYR A 122 13.54 23.17 19.96
C TYR A 122 14.90 22.47 19.95
N HIS A 123 15.57 22.34 18.80
CA HIS A 123 16.80 21.58 18.68
C HIS A 123 17.99 22.47 18.28
N LYS A 124 19.12 22.30 18.98
CA LYS A 124 20.40 22.90 18.59
C LYS A 124 21.23 21.81 17.92
N ASP A 125 21.33 21.88 16.60
CA ASP A 125 22.14 20.94 15.83
C ASP A 125 23.63 21.13 16.18
N LEU A 126 24.27 20.08 16.71
CA LEU A 126 25.71 20.07 17.03
C LEU A 126 26.59 19.92 15.78
N ILE A 127 26.00 19.49 14.66
CA ILE A 127 26.67 19.28 13.37
C ILE A 127 26.02 20.22 12.34
N PRO A 128 26.77 21.11 11.69
CA PRO A 128 26.23 21.99 10.66
C PRO A 128 25.82 21.17 9.44
N MET A 129 24.52 21.14 9.13
CA MET A 129 24.01 20.50 7.92
C MET A 129 24.23 21.40 6.71
N LYS A 130 24.64 20.82 5.58
CA LYS A 130 24.70 21.53 4.29
C LYS A 130 23.27 21.97 3.94
N LYS A 131 23.09 23.28 3.71
CA LYS A 131 21.83 23.88 3.28
C LYS A 131 21.41 23.35 1.92
#